data_AF-A0A536RFR3-F1
#
_entry.id   AF-A0A536RFR3-F1
#
_cell.length_a   1.000
_cell.length_b   1.000
_cell.length_c   1.000
_cell.angle_alpha   90.00
_cell.angle_beta   90.00
_cell.angle_gamma   90.00
#
_symmetry.space_group_name_H-M   'P 1'
#
loop_
_entity.id
_entity.type
_entity.pdbx_description
1 polymer ?
#
loop_
_entity_poly.entity_id
_entity_poly.type
_entity_poly.pdbx_seq_one_letter_code
_entity_poly.pdbx_strand_id
1 'polypeptide(L)'
;MDARIASWWDAVLAGEGGEPHPVYGERISIHVAGERLEISGELERREDRDQLLEEARARVGHGIRDVDTSRLKVAQRRERPGVLEQTLVASFPDPATAELARKFVLEHGRATPKGEAVVDHQGSAKLRDLLPPEFVEDAKKRLDRGEALLILRIDETDAFRVRALLDEGTRSKWTIATPPEIATSG
;
A
#
# COMPACT_ATOMS: atom_id res chain seq x y z
N MET A 1 7.67 -2.14 16.23
CA MET A 1 7.31 -0.76 15.89
C MET A 1 8.40 -0.23 14.97
N ASP A 2 8.03 0.31 13.81
CA ASP A 2 8.97 0.88 12.84
C ASP A 2 9.73 2.05 13.48
N ALA A 3 11.06 2.04 13.38
CA ALA A 3 11.92 3.08 13.95
C ALA A 3 11.60 4.47 13.40
N ARG A 4 11.11 4.55 12.15
CA ARG A 4 10.70 5.80 11.52
C ARG A 4 9.42 6.37 12.16
N ILE A 5 8.45 5.51 12.44
CA ILE A 5 7.20 5.89 13.11
C ILE A 5 7.50 6.33 14.55
N ALA A 6 8.38 5.62 15.26
CA ALA A 6 8.78 5.99 16.62
C ALA A 6 9.43 7.38 16.67
N SER A 7 10.41 7.63 15.78
CA SER A 7 11.08 8.93 15.69
C SER A 7 10.13 10.07 15.32
N TRP A 8 9.17 9.82 14.42
CA TRP A 8 8.18 10.82 14.04
C TRP A 8 7.29 11.20 15.23
N TRP A 9 6.83 10.21 16.00
CA TRP A 9 6.06 10.47 17.20
C TRP A 9 6.82 11.27 18.26
N ASP A 10 8.13 11.02 18.40
CA ASP A 10 8.96 11.77 19.35
C ASP A 10 9.09 13.25 18.96
N ALA A 11 9.19 13.54 17.65
CA ALA A 11 9.18 14.91 17.12
C ALA A 11 7.83 15.61 17.40
N VAL A 12 6.71 14.91 17.16
CA VAL A 12 5.37 15.43 17.46
C VAL A 12 5.22 15.80 18.94
N LEU A 13 5.70 14.94 19.84
CA LEU A 13 5.65 15.18 21.28
C LEU A 13 6.59 16.30 21.74
N ALA A 14 7.69 16.52 21.04
CA ALA A 14 8.60 17.65 21.26
C ALA A 14 8.00 19.00 20.80
N GLY A 15 6.84 18.99 20.14
CA GLY A 15 6.20 20.19 19.58
C GLY A 15 6.73 20.57 18.20
N GLU A 16 7.55 19.73 17.57
CA GLU A 16 7.98 19.85 16.18
C GLU A 16 6.85 19.36 15.27
N GLY A 17 5.71 20.05 15.32
CA GLY A 17 4.55 19.75 14.50
C GLY A 17 4.74 20.18 13.04
N GLY A 18 4.15 19.42 12.10
CA GLY A 18 4.08 19.79 10.68
C GLY A 18 4.66 18.76 9.72
N GLU A 19 5.41 17.75 10.21
CA GLU A 19 5.85 16.67 9.34
C GLU A 19 4.72 15.67 9.05
N PRO A 20 4.49 15.31 7.76
CA PRO A 20 3.51 14.30 7.38
C PRO A 20 3.77 12.96 8.07
N HIS A 21 2.71 12.24 8.44
CA HIS A 21 2.85 10.92 9.05
C HIS A 21 3.57 9.96 8.08
N PRO A 22 4.58 9.17 8.51
CA PRO A 22 5.39 8.33 7.62
C PRO A 22 4.59 7.38 6.74
N VAL A 23 3.39 6.98 7.18
CA VAL A 23 2.53 6.06 6.42
C VAL A 23 1.23 6.70 5.89
N TYR A 24 0.75 7.77 6.52
CA TYR A 24 -0.54 8.38 6.15
C TYR A 24 -0.36 9.69 5.38
N GLY A 25 0.87 10.21 5.33
CA GLY A 25 1.22 11.47 4.71
C GLY A 25 0.41 12.63 5.30
N GLU A 26 -0.02 13.53 4.43
CA GLU A 26 -0.79 14.74 4.76
C GLU A 26 -2.28 14.45 5.03
N ARG A 27 -2.73 13.20 4.89
CA ARG A 27 -4.13 12.83 5.10
C ARG A 27 -4.54 12.94 6.56
N ILE A 28 -3.56 12.93 7.46
CA ILE A 28 -3.74 13.18 8.88
C ILE A 28 -2.81 14.30 9.33
N SER A 29 -3.30 15.05 10.30
CA SER A 29 -2.53 16.05 11.02
C SER A 29 -2.62 15.75 12.50
N ILE A 30 -1.47 15.73 13.16
CA ILE A 30 -1.34 15.51 14.60
C ILE A 30 -0.57 16.67 15.19
N HIS A 31 -1.10 17.25 16.26
CA HIS A 31 -0.39 18.26 17.02
C HIS A 31 -0.72 18.19 18.51
N VAL A 32 0.20 18.69 19.32
CA VAL A 32 0.01 18.81 20.78
C VAL A 32 -0.61 20.17 21.08
N ALA A 33 -1.80 20.17 21.68
CA ALA A 33 -2.51 21.35 22.17
C ALA A 33 -2.57 21.31 23.71
N GLY A 34 -1.53 21.85 24.36
CA GLY A 34 -1.38 21.76 25.81
C GLY A 34 -1.17 20.31 26.25
N GLU A 35 -2.10 19.78 27.05
CA GLU A 35 -2.05 18.38 27.52
C GLU A 35 -2.86 17.42 26.64
N ARG A 36 -3.30 17.87 25.45
CA ARG A 36 -4.09 17.06 24.51
C ARG A 36 -3.34 16.81 23.23
N LEU A 37 -3.44 15.58 22.74
CA LEU A 37 -3.01 15.22 21.39
C LEU A 37 -4.23 15.32 20.47
N GLU A 38 -4.24 16.31 19.58
CA GLU A 38 -5.33 16.47 18.60
C GLU A 38 -4.97 15.73 17.31
N ILE A 39 -5.85 14.83 16.89
CA ILE A 39 -5.73 14.05 15.67
C ILE A 39 -6.90 14.39 14.76
N SER A 40 -6.58 14.88 13.57
CA SER A 40 -7.56 15.26 12.56
C SER A 40 -7.16 14.73 11.19
N GLY A 41 -8.14 14.57 10.32
CA GLY A 41 -7.92 14.08 8.96
C GLY A 41 -8.89 12.98 8.56
N GLU A 42 -8.60 12.33 7.45
CA GLU A 42 -9.43 11.28 6.90
C GLU A 42 -8.57 10.06 6.54
N LEU A 43 -8.94 8.92 7.11
CA LEU A 43 -8.32 7.63 6.84
C LEU A 43 -9.24 6.78 5.96
N GLU A 44 -8.66 5.93 5.13
CA GLU A 44 -9.44 5.12 4.20
C GLU A 44 -10.06 3.87 4.86
N ARG A 45 -9.45 3.38 5.95
CA ARG A 45 -9.88 2.16 6.65
C ARG A 45 -10.07 2.38 8.13
N ARG A 46 -10.99 1.61 8.71
CA ARG A 46 -11.22 1.60 10.17
C ARG A 46 -10.02 1.01 10.91
N GLU A 47 -9.39 -0.01 10.36
CA GLU A 47 -8.18 -0.64 10.91
C GLU A 47 -7.03 0.37 11.02
N ASP A 48 -6.82 1.19 9.98
CA ASP A 48 -5.81 2.26 9.98
C ASP A 48 -6.07 3.27 11.11
N ARG A 49 -7.35 3.62 11.32
CA ARG A 49 -7.76 4.48 12.43
C ARG A 49 -7.49 3.82 13.76
N ASP A 50 -7.91 2.58 13.95
CA ASP A 50 -7.77 1.88 15.22
C ASP A 50 -6.28 1.68 15.58
N GLN A 51 -5.43 1.36 14.61
CA GLN A 51 -3.97 1.32 14.77
C GLN A 51 -3.39 2.69 15.16
N LEU A 52 -3.76 3.76 14.45
CA LEU A 52 -3.30 5.12 14.77
C LEU A 52 -3.70 5.53 16.19
N LEU A 53 -4.91 5.14 16.62
CA LEU A 53 -5.40 5.42 17.96
C LEU A 53 -4.68 4.61 19.04
N GLU A 54 -4.30 3.36 18.74
CA GLU A 54 -3.46 2.56 19.63
C GLU A 54 -2.10 3.21 19.83
N GLU A 55 -1.45 3.63 18.74
CA GLU A 55 -0.17 4.35 18.78
C GLU A 55 -0.27 5.64 19.59
N ALA A 56 -1.31 6.45 19.36
CA ALA A 56 -1.56 7.70 20.08
C ALA A 56 -1.80 7.48 21.57
N ARG A 57 -2.60 6.45 21.94
CA ARG A 57 -2.89 6.11 23.34
C ARG A 57 -1.66 5.62 24.08
N ALA A 58 -0.76 4.92 23.39
CA ALA A 58 0.52 4.51 23.97
C ALA A 58 1.41 5.70 24.36
N ARG A 59 1.12 6.91 23.88
CA ARG A 59 1.83 8.16 24.23
C ARG A 59 1.16 8.95 25.36
N VAL A 60 0.00 8.51 25.85
CA VAL A 60 -0.60 9.07 27.05
C VAL A 60 0.31 8.75 28.23
N GLY A 61 0.71 9.78 28.98
CA GLY A 61 1.74 9.65 30.00
C GLY A 61 3.10 10.23 29.64
N HIS A 62 3.16 11.36 28.92
CA HIS A 62 4.39 12.16 28.70
C HIS A 62 4.05 13.66 28.60
N GLY A 63 3.23 14.17 29.53
CA GLY A 63 2.65 15.51 29.44
C GLY A 63 1.32 15.57 28.66
N ILE A 64 0.96 14.48 27.96
CA ILE A 64 -0.34 14.27 27.34
C ILE A 64 -1.26 13.50 28.29
N ARG A 65 -2.45 14.04 28.54
CA ARG A 65 -3.52 13.45 29.37
C ARG A 65 -4.64 12.84 28.56
N ASP A 66 -4.87 13.32 27.33
CA ASP A 66 -6.01 12.93 26.52
C ASP A 66 -5.71 13.01 25.02
N VAL A 67 -6.47 12.26 24.23
CA VAL A 67 -6.37 12.22 22.77
C VAL A 67 -7.71 12.65 22.18
N ASP A 68 -7.74 13.81 21.52
CA ASP A 68 -8.92 14.31 20.82
C ASP A 68 -8.91 13.82 19.38
N THR A 69 -9.91 13.01 19.03
CA THR A 69 -10.09 12.40 17.71
C THR A 69 -11.39 12.84 17.06
N SER A 70 -12.04 13.88 17.59
CA SER A 70 -13.36 14.35 17.14
C SER A 70 -13.38 14.76 15.66
N ARG A 71 -12.21 15.14 15.13
CA ARG A 71 -11.99 15.54 13.73
C ARG A 71 -11.36 14.45 12.87
N LEU A 72 -11.12 13.25 13.40
CA LEU A 72 -10.61 12.11 12.64
C LEU A 72 -11.77 11.29 12.08
N LYS A 73 -11.84 11.20 10.74
CA LYS A 73 -12.88 10.46 10.03
C LYS A 73 -12.31 9.24 9.32
N VAL A 74 -13.18 8.26 9.10
CA VAL A 74 -12.92 7.17 8.16
C VAL A 74 -13.80 7.41 6.95
N ALA A 75 -13.19 7.46 5.76
CA ALA A 75 -13.89 7.63 4.51
C ALA A 75 -14.96 6.53 4.35
N GLN A 76 -16.18 6.93 4.01
CA GLN A 76 -17.22 5.96 3.64
C GLN A 76 -16.97 5.51 2.19
N ARG A 77 -16.16 4.46 2.02
CA ARG A 77 -16.02 3.80 0.72
C ARG A 77 -17.37 3.22 0.29
N ARG A 78 -17.85 3.60 -0.90
CA ARG A 78 -19.01 2.96 -1.55
C ARG A 78 -18.68 1.57 -2.08
N GLU A 79 -17.40 1.31 -2.32
CA GLU A 79 -16.87 0.03 -2.79
C GLU A 79 -16.65 -0.91 -1.62
N ARG A 80 -17.17 -2.13 -1.74
CA ARG A 80 -17.02 -3.18 -0.73
C ARG A 80 -15.76 -3.99 -1.02
N PRO A 81 -14.77 -4.04 -0.10
CA PRO A 81 -13.65 -4.95 -0.22
C PRO A 81 -14.12 -6.40 -0.33
N GLY A 82 -13.31 -7.22 -0.98
CA GLY A 82 -13.48 -8.66 -1.15
C GLY A 82 -14.45 -9.06 -2.27
N VAL A 83 -15.01 -8.09 -3.01
CA VAL A 83 -15.97 -8.37 -4.09
C VAL A 83 -15.27 -8.55 -5.44
N LEU A 84 -14.31 -7.67 -5.73
CA LEU A 84 -13.57 -7.66 -6.98
C LEU A 84 -12.08 -7.79 -6.71
N GLU A 85 -11.41 -8.51 -7.60
CA GLU A 85 -9.97 -8.63 -7.64
C GLU A 85 -9.44 -8.05 -8.94
N GLN A 86 -8.24 -7.51 -8.90
CA GLN A 86 -7.56 -7.01 -10.06
C GLN A 86 -6.15 -7.56 -10.12
N THR A 87 -5.72 -7.95 -11.32
CA THR A 87 -4.35 -8.37 -11.56
C THR A 87 -3.54 -7.19 -12.06
N LEU A 88 -2.47 -6.86 -11.33
CA LEU A 88 -1.48 -5.87 -11.72
C LEU A 88 -0.26 -6.59 -12.26
N VAL A 89 0.31 -6.07 -13.35
CA VAL A 89 1.57 -6.56 -13.92
C VAL A 89 2.52 -5.40 -14.08
N ALA A 90 3.74 -5.53 -13.59
CA ALA A 90 4.81 -4.55 -13.78
C ALA A 90 6.08 -5.23 -14.29
N SER A 91 6.79 -4.57 -15.21
CA SER A 91 8.07 -5.06 -15.76
C SER A 91 9.27 -4.35 -15.16
N PHE A 92 10.34 -5.13 -14.95
CA PHE A 92 11.59 -4.73 -14.35
C PHE A 92 12.76 -5.25 -15.19
N PRO A 93 13.94 -4.60 -15.11
CA PRO A 93 15.11 -5.00 -15.89
C PRO A 93 15.60 -6.43 -15.59
N ASP A 94 15.35 -6.94 -14.39
CA ASP A 94 15.81 -8.26 -13.95
C ASP A 94 14.96 -8.79 -12.78
N PRO A 95 15.02 -10.10 -12.46
CA PRO A 95 14.22 -10.71 -11.40
C PRO A 95 14.53 -10.17 -10.00
N ALA A 96 15.79 -9.80 -9.71
CA ALA A 96 16.16 -9.30 -8.38
C ALA A 96 15.52 -7.92 -8.14
N THR A 97 15.50 -7.06 -9.16
CA THR A 97 14.79 -5.77 -9.12
C THR A 97 13.28 -5.97 -8.93
N ALA A 98 12.67 -6.95 -9.62
CA ALA A 98 11.25 -7.28 -9.44
C ALA A 98 10.92 -7.74 -8.01
N GLU A 99 11.78 -8.55 -7.38
CA GLU A 99 11.61 -8.98 -5.99
C GLU A 99 11.75 -7.83 -4.98
N LEU A 100 12.68 -6.89 -5.22
CA LEU A 100 12.80 -5.69 -4.40
C LEU A 100 11.54 -4.81 -4.51
N ALA A 101 11.05 -4.62 -5.74
CA ALA A 101 9.79 -3.91 -5.97
C ALA A 101 8.62 -4.59 -5.29
N ARG A 102 8.53 -5.93 -5.35
CA ARG A 102 7.52 -6.71 -4.63
C ARG A 102 7.55 -6.41 -3.14
N LYS A 103 8.71 -6.54 -2.47
CA LYS A 103 8.84 -6.26 -1.03
C LYS A 103 8.40 -4.83 -0.69
N PHE A 104 8.89 -3.86 -1.45
CA PHE A 104 8.54 -2.45 -1.26
C PHE A 104 7.02 -2.22 -1.36
N VAL A 105 6.39 -2.76 -2.39
CA VAL A 105 4.96 -2.61 -2.64
C VAL A 105 4.11 -3.32 -1.57
N LEU A 106 4.51 -4.50 -1.10
CA LEU A 106 3.79 -5.19 -0.02
C LEU A 106 3.89 -4.43 1.31
N GLU A 107 5.07 -3.88 1.61
CA GLU A 107 5.31 -3.12 2.84
C GLU A 107 4.57 -1.78 2.84
N HIS A 108 4.53 -1.08 1.71
CA HIS A 108 3.99 0.29 1.63
C HIS A 108 2.56 0.35 1.06
N GLY A 109 2.13 -0.68 0.33
CA GLY A 109 0.84 -0.74 -0.34
C GLY A 109 -0.33 -1.01 0.60
N ARG A 110 -0.07 -1.61 1.78
CA ARG A 110 -1.11 -2.07 2.73
C ARG A 110 -2.18 -2.95 2.06
N ALA A 111 -1.79 -3.66 1.01
CA ALA A 111 -2.61 -4.61 0.30
C ALA A 111 -2.11 -6.02 0.65
N THR A 112 -3.04 -6.95 0.83
CA THR A 112 -2.72 -8.37 0.98
C THR A 112 -3.02 -9.05 -0.35
N PRO A 113 -2.00 -9.39 -1.17
CA PRO A 113 -2.23 -10.12 -2.40
C PRO A 113 -2.82 -11.49 -2.09
N LYS A 114 -3.81 -11.86 -2.89
CA LYS A 114 -4.34 -13.23 -2.94
C LYS A 114 -3.44 -14.15 -3.78
N GLY A 115 -2.64 -13.55 -4.67
CA GLY A 115 -1.60 -14.23 -5.43
C GLY A 115 -0.51 -13.25 -5.82
N GLU A 116 0.72 -13.75 -5.88
CA GLU A 116 1.89 -12.98 -6.28
C GLU A 116 2.91 -13.88 -6.97
N ALA A 117 3.57 -13.35 -8.00
CA ALA A 117 4.62 -14.06 -8.70
C ALA A 117 5.63 -13.10 -9.33
N VAL A 118 6.91 -13.45 -9.24
CA VAL A 118 7.95 -12.91 -10.13
C VAL A 118 8.21 -13.94 -11.22
N VAL A 119 8.06 -13.52 -12.47
CA VAL A 119 8.20 -14.38 -13.65
C VAL A 119 9.30 -13.82 -14.54
N ASP A 120 10.27 -14.66 -14.87
CA ASP A 120 11.32 -14.37 -15.85
C ASP A 120 11.11 -15.23 -17.12
N HIS A 121 12.07 -15.17 -18.05
CA HIS A 121 12.00 -15.93 -19.29
C HIS A 121 11.79 -17.45 -19.09
N GLN A 122 12.40 -18.04 -18.04
CA GLN A 122 12.26 -19.47 -17.73
C GLN A 122 10.86 -19.79 -17.21
N GLY A 123 10.22 -18.85 -16.51
CA GLY A 123 8.87 -18.97 -15.98
C GLY A 123 7.74 -18.65 -16.98
N SER A 124 8.05 -18.29 -18.24
CA SER A 124 7.08 -17.79 -19.22
C SER A 124 5.84 -18.68 -19.44
N ALA A 125 5.96 -20.00 -19.27
CA ALA A 125 4.85 -20.94 -19.37
C ALA A 125 3.73 -20.66 -18.35
N LYS A 126 4.08 -20.15 -17.16
CA LYS A 126 3.15 -19.85 -16.06
C LYS A 126 2.25 -18.64 -16.34
N LEU A 127 2.59 -17.81 -17.34
CA LEU A 127 1.81 -16.59 -17.63
C LEU A 127 0.35 -16.88 -17.97
N ARG A 128 0.06 -18.05 -18.57
CA ARG A 128 -1.32 -18.46 -18.91
C ARG A 128 -2.19 -18.74 -17.69
N ASP A 129 -1.57 -19.10 -16.57
CA ASP A 129 -2.27 -19.38 -15.31
C ASP A 129 -2.43 -18.12 -14.46
N LEU A 130 -1.59 -17.11 -14.70
CA LEU A 130 -1.50 -15.89 -13.89
C LEU A 130 -2.22 -14.69 -14.52
N LEU A 131 -2.40 -14.68 -15.84
CA LEU A 131 -2.94 -13.54 -16.59
C LEU A 131 -4.11 -13.93 -17.47
N PRO A 132 -5.08 -13.02 -17.69
CA PRO A 132 -6.10 -13.22 -18.70
C PRO A 132 -5.45 -13.36 -20.11
N PRO A 133 -6.03 -14.19 -21.00
CA PRO A 133 -5.42 -14.57 -22.27
C PRO A 133 -4.95 -13.39 -23.14
N GLU A 134 -5.69 -12.28 -23.12
CA GLU A 134 -5.42 -11.08 -23.91
C GLU A 134 -4.14 -10.33 -23.48
N PHE A 135 -3.67 -10.53 -22.24
CA PHE A 135 -2.45 -9.89 -21.73
C PHE A 135 -1.20 -10.77 -21.83
N VAL A 136 -1.37 -12.07 -22.07
CA VAL A 136 -0.27 -13.05 -22.08
C VAL A 136 0.78 -12.71 -23.13
N GLU A 137 0.37 -12.35 -24.34
CA GLU A 137 1.31 -12.08 -25.44
C GLU A 137 2.13 -10.80 -25.21
N ASP A 138 1.55 -9.78 -24.58
CA ASP A 138 2.29 -8.57 -24.22
C ASP A 138 3.27 -8.82 -23.07
N ALA A 139 2.87 -9.62 -22.08
CA ALA A 139 3.77 -10.08 -21.02
C ALA A 139 4.95 -10.88 -21.58
N LYS A 140 4.73 -11.82 -22.50
CA LYS A 140 5.80 -12.59 -23.16
C LYS A 140 6.80 -11.69 -23.88
N LYS A 141 6.33 -10.69 -24.63
CA LYS A 141 7.23 -9.73 -25.32
C LYS A 141 8.18 -9.02 -24.36
N ARG A 142 7.77 -8.82 -23.09
CA ARG A 142 8.65 -8.24 -22.04
C ARG A 142 9.72 -9.25 -21.63
N LEU A 143 9.32 -10.49 -21.36
CA LEU A 143 10.25 -11.57 -21.03
C LEU A 143 11.27 -11.83 -22.17
N ASP A 144 10.84 -11.75 -23.43
CA ASP A 144 11.70 -11.91 -24.59
C ASP A 144 12.74 -10.79 -24.74
N ARG A 145 12.50 -9.63 -24.10
CA ARG A 145 13.47 -8.53 -24.00
C ARG A 145 14.42 -8.68 -22.81
N GLY A 146 14.35 -9.80 -22.10
CA GLY A 146 15.13 -10.07 -20.89
C GLY A 146 14.60 -9.38 -19.63
N GLU A 147 13.39 -8.82 -19.68
CA GLU A 147 12.75 -8.23 -18.50
C GLU A 147 12.16 -9.32 -17.60
N ALA A 148 11.96 -8.99 -16.32
CA ALA A 148 11.19 -9.79 -15.39
C ALA A 148 9.86 -9.11 -15.09
N LEU A 149 8.84 -9.90 -14.78
CA LEU A 149 7.50 -9.42 -14.48
C LEU A 149 7.17 -9.67 -13.01
N LEU A 150 6.65 -8.67 -12.32
CA LEU A 150 5.93 -8.82 -11.07
C LEU A 150 4.43 -8.85 -11.37
N ILE A 151 3.75 -9.93 -10.97
CA ILE A 151 2.31 -10.11 -11.10
C ILE A 151 1.72 -10.14 -9.70
N LEU A 152 0.72 -9.31 -9.43
CA LEU A 152 0.02 -9.22 -8.15
C LEU A 152 -1.49 -9.33 -8.39
N ARG A 153 -2.16 -10.26 -7.71
CA ARG A 153 -3.63 -10.37 -7.67
C ARG A 153 -4.09 -9.84 -6.33
N ILE A 154 -4.78 -8.71 -6.34
CA ILE A 154 -5.14 -7.93 -5.14
C ILE A 154 -6.61 -7.55 -5.19
N ASP A 155 -7.13 -7.09 -4.05
CA ASP A 155 -8.44 -6.45 -4.00
C ASP A 155 -8.48 -5.21 -4.91
N GLU A 156 -9.53 -5.07 -5.70
CA GLU A 156 -9.70 -3.94 -6.62
C GLU A 156 -9.68 -2.59 -5.88
N THR A 157 -10.20 -2.55 -4.65
CA THR A 157 -10.22 -1.33 -3.84
C THR A 157 -8.83 -0.88 -3.35
N ASP A 158 -7.82 -1.73 -3.53
CA ASP A 158 -6.41 -1.45 -3.24
C ASP A 158 -5.58 -1.24 -4.52
N ALA A 159 -6.12 -1.62 -5.68
CA ALA A 159 -5.36 -1.71 -6.91
C ALA A 159 -4.87 -0.37 -7.43
N PHE A 160 -5.66 0.70 -7.26
CA PHE A 160 -5.22 2.05 -7.59
C PHE A 160 -3.94 2.45 -6.84
N ARG A 161 -3.89 2.19 -5.53
CA ARG A 161 -2.74 2.55 -4.69
C ARG A 161 -1.52 1.70 -5.01
N VAL A 162 -1.70 0.39 -5.14
CA VAL A 162 -0.60 -0.54 -5.46
C VAL A 162 -0.01 -0.20 -6.82
N ARG A 163 -0.85 0.12 -7.81
CA ARG A 163 -0.41 0.59 -9.12
C ARG A 163 0.41 1.88 -9.03
N ALA A 164 -0.03 2.87 -8.26
CA ALA A 164 0.74 4.10 -8.07
C ALA A 164 2.14 3.82 -7.49
N LEU A 165 2.27 2.88 -6.54
CA LEU A 165 3.58 2.46 -6.03
C LEU A 165 4.43 1.77 -7.12
N LEU A 166 3.83 0.95 -7.97
CA LEU A 166 4.53 0.32 -9.09
C LEU A 166 5.02 1.34 -10.12
N ASP A 167 4.19 2.33 -10.46
CA ASP A 167 4.50 3.36 -11.46
C ASP A 167 5.52 4.38 -10.93
N GLU A 168 5.32 4.90 -9.73
CA GLU A 168 6.09 6.04 -9.19
C GLU A 168 7.17 5.61 -8.19
N GLY A 169 6.88 4.60 -7.37
CA GLY A 169 7.76 4.16 -6.28
C GLY A 169 8.83 3.16 -6.69
N THR A 170 8.59 2.34 -7.72
CA THR A 170 9.51 1.25 -8.11
C THR A 170 10.19 1.43 -9.47
N ARG A 171 9.88 2.51 -10.21
CA ARG A 171 10.41 2.80 -11.55
C ARG A 171 10.25 1.63 -12.53
N SER A 172 9.10 0.96 -12.48
CA SER A 172 8.75 -0.06 -13.45
C SER A 172 8.80 0.52 -14.88
N LYS A 173 9.18 -0.30 -15.87
CA LYS A 173 9.27 0.14 -17.28
C LYS A 173 7.92 0.11 -18.00
N TRP A 174 6.99 -0.64 -17.42
CA TRP A 174 5.66 -0.89 -17.96
C TRP A 174 4.82 -1.47 -16.84
N THR A 175 3.63 -0.92 -16.67
CA THR A 175 2.63 -1.40 -15.72
C THR A 175 1.29 -1.49 -16.42
N ILE A 176 0.54 -2.55 -16.14
CA ILE A 176 -0.85 -2.69 -16.54
C ILE A 176 -1.69 -3.15 -15.36
N ALA A 177 -2.97 -2.81 -15.42
CA ALA A 177 -4.01 -3.37 -14.59
C ALA A 177 -5.01 -4.07 -15.52
N THR A 178 -5.27 -5.36 -15.30
CA THR A 178 -6.28 -6.09 -16.05
C THR A 178 -7.67 -5.57 -15.68
N PRO A 179 -8.73 -5.85 -16.46
CA PRO A 179 -10.09 -5.67 -15.97
C PRO A 179 -10.29 -6.38 -14.62
N PRO A 180 -11.08 -5.81 -13.70
CA PRO A 180 -11.38 -6.48 -12.45
C PRO A 180 -12.29 -7.68 -12.68
N GLU A 181 -12.05 -8.73 -11.90
CA GLU A 181 -12.77 -10.00 -11.92
C GLU A 181 -13.52 -10.18 -10.60
N ILE A 182 -14.59 -10.96 -10.60
CA ILE A 182 -15.26 -11.34 -9.36
C ILE A 182 -14.28 -12.16 -8.51
N ALA A 183 -14.13 -11.77 -7.25
CA ALA A 183 -13.33 -12.51 -6.30
C ALA A 183 -13.87 -13.94 -6.21
N THR A 184 -13.03 -14.92 -6.54
CA THR A 184 -13.37 -16.32 -6.33
C THR A 184 -13.06 -16.62 -4.87
N SER A 185 -14.07 -17.02 -4.10
CA SER A 185 -13.89 -17.45 -2.72
C SER A 185 -12.91 -18.64 -2.69
N GLY A 186 -11.67 -18.38 -2.28
CA GLY A 186 -10.67 -19.40 -1.94
C GLY A 186 -10.89 -19.92 -0.53
#